data_AF-A0A3D4F7K2-F1
#
_entry.id   AF-A0A3D4F7K2-F1
#
_cell.length_a   1.000
_cell.length_b   1.000
_cell.length_c   1.000
_cell.angle_alpha   90.00
_cell.angle_beta   90.00
_cell.angle_gamma   90.00
#
_symmetry.space_group_name_H-M   'P 1'
#
loop_
_entity.id
_entity.type
_entity.pdbx_description
1 polymer ?
#
loop_
_entity_poly.entity_id
_entity_poly.type
_entity_poly.pdbx_seq_one_letter_code
_entity_poly.pdbx_strand_id
1 'polypeptide(L)'
;MNTERRWVIFDLGKVLLDFDFAIAAKELARYSPQEEEQILESINQSPLLHTFERGDWSEAQFFQKLSVECRLEASLEELKKGFAEIFTPVPSMVGFMESLKERGIPVMVFSNTNVTAVDYIRAAFPFFA
;
A
#
# COMPACT_ATOMS: atom_id res chain seq x y z
N MET A 1 -18.22 -26.92 26.73
CA MET A 1 -17.19 -25.90 26.43
C MET A 1 -17.27 -25.63 24.95
N ASN A 2 -17.51 -24.38 24.55
CA ASN A 2 -17.65 -24.04 23.14
C ASN A 2 -16.25 -24.05 22.49
N THR A 3 -16.04 -24.97 21.55
CA THR A 3 -14.74 -25.27 20.90
C THR A 3 -14.53 -24.50 19.60
N GLU A 4 -15.38 -23.53 19.28
CA GLU A 4 -15.26 -22.73 18.06
C GLU A 4 -14.10 -21.74 18.14
N ARG A 5 -13.02 -22.01 17.39
CA ARG A 5 -11.97 -21.01 17.12
C ARG A 5 -12.55 -19.92 16.23
N ARG A 6 -12.58 -18.70 16.76
CA ARG A 6 -12.97 -17.49 16.00
C ARG A 6 -11.72 -16.74 15.60
N TRP A 7 -11.68 -16.33 14.34
CA TRP A 7 -10.64 -15.48 13.78
C TRP A 7 -11.22 -14.08 13.54
N VAL A 8 -10.40 -13.05 13.70
CA VAL A 8 -10.75 -11.70 13.25
C VAL A 8 -9.87 -11.36 12.06
N ILE A 9 -10.51 -11.04 10.94
CA ILE A 9 -9.83 -10.67 9.70
C ILE A 9 -10.00 -9.17 9.52
N PHE A 10 -8.88 -8.47 9.39
CA PHE A 10 -8.82 -7.04 9.13
C PHE A 10 -8.54 -6.80 7.65
N ASP A 11 -9.25 -5.84 7.08
CA ASP A 11 -8.72 -5.13 5.91
C ASP A 11 -7.53 -4.25 6.34
N LEU A 12 -6.72 -3.79 5.38
CA LEU A 12 -5.57 -2.94 5.64
C LEU A 12 -5.92 -1.47 5.41
N GLY A 13 -6.30 -1.13 4.18
CA GLY A 13 -6.59 0.24 3.75
C GLY A 13 -7.85 0.80 4.40
N LYS A 14 -7.76 2.03 4.92
CA LYS A 14 -8.82 2.72 5.68
C LYS A 14 -9.34 1.95 6.91
N VAL A 15 -8.66 0.88 7.32
CA VAL A 15 -8.96 0.10 8.53
C VAL A 15 -7.78 0.13 9.49
N LEU A 16 -6.64 -0.46 9.13
CA LEU A 16 -5.42 -0.42 9.95
C LEU A 16 -4.51 0.75 9.56
N LEU A 17 -4.51 1.09 8.27
CA LEU A 17 -3.73 2.19 7.71
C LEU A 17 -4.64 3.10 6.89
N ASP A 18 -4.54 4.40 7.13
CA ASP A 18 -4.97 5.39 6.16
C ASP A 18 -3.90 5.54 5.06
N PHE A 19 -4.30 6.07 3.91
CA PHE A 19 -3.39 6.32 2.78
C PHE A 19 -3.86 7.47 1.90
N ASP A 20 -2.90 8.15 1.27
CA ASP A 20 -3.13 9.24 0.34
C ASP A 20 -2.19 9.18 -0.88
N PHE A 21 -2.75 8.84 -2.05
CA PHE A 21 -1.99 8.79 -3.30
C PHE A 21 -1.56 10.17 -3.80
N ALA A 22 -2.12 11.27 -3.30
CA ALA A 22 -1.62 12.61 -3.63
C ALA A 22 -0.17 12.82 -3.14
N ILE A 23 0.21 12.16 -2.03
CA ILE A 23 1.60 12.16 -1.55
C ILE A 23 2.51 11.50 -2.58
N ALA A 24 2.15 10.32 -3.07
CA ALA A 24 2.92 9.63 -4.10
C ALA A 24 2.97 10.40 -5.41
N ALA A 25 1.85 10.97 -5.85
CA ALA A 25 1.78 11.74 -7.09
C ALA A 25 2.73 12.94 -7.04
N LYS A 26 2.73 13.68 -5.92
CA LYS A 26 3.64 14.79 -5.67
C LYS A 26 5.10 14.38 -5.67
N GLU A 27 5.47 13.27 -5.00
CA GLU A 27 6.87 12.82 -4.99
C GLU A 27 7.32 12.32 -6.36
N LEU A 28 6.46 11.63 -7.11
CA LEU A 28 6.75 11.16 -8.46
C LEU A 28 6.84 12.30 -9.48
N ALA A 29 6.05 13.36 -9.33
CA ALA A 29 6.09 14.54 -10.19
C ALA A 29 7.47 15.20 -10.26
N ARG A 30 8.30 15.03 -9.24
CA ARG A 30 9.68 15.54 -9.21
C ARG A 30 10.57 14.95 -10.31
N TYR A 31 10.18 13.79 -10.85
CA TYR A 31 10.89 13.07 -11.91
C TYR A 31 10.16 13.15 -13.26
N SER A 32 9.10 13.94 -13.37
CA SER A 32 8.25 14.02 -14.56
C SER A 32 8.08 15.46 -15.04
N PRO A 33 7.91 15.68 -16.35
CA PRO A 33 7.39 16.94 -16.87
C PRO A 33 5.86 17.08 -16.78
N GLN A 34 5.13 16.07 -16.29
CA GLN A 34 3.67 16.09 -16.11
C GLN A 34 3.27 16.75 -14.79
N GLU A 35 2.05 17.27 -14.74
CA GLU A 35 1.47 17.82 -13.51
C GLU A 35 1.11 16.71 -12.51
N GLU A 36 1.06 17.05 -11.22
CA GLU A 36 0.75 16.10 -10.13
C GLU A 36 -0.58 15.37 -10.36
N GLU A 37 -1.60 16.08 -10.87
CA GLU A 37 -2.92 15.52 -11.16
C GLU A 37 -2.87 14.40 -12.22
N GLN A 38 -2.04 14.53 -13.26
CA GLN A 38 -1.92 13.53 -14.31
C GLN A 38 -1.27 12.24 -13.79
N ILE A 39 -0.29 12.39 -12.90
CA ILE A 39 0.35 11.26 -12.23
C ILE A 39 -0.63 10.60 -11.27
N LEU A 40 -1.41 11.41 -10.52
CA LEU A 40 -2.44 10.91 -9.62
C LEU A 40 -3.47 10.03 -10.35
N GLU A 41 -3.94 10.46 -11.52
CA GLU A 41 -4.84 9.66 -12.38
C GLU A 41 -4.24 8.32 -12.79
N SER A 42 -2.91 8.26 -12.96
CA SER A 42 -2.19 7.05 -13.35
C SER A 42 -1.99 6.06 -12.19
N ILE A 43 -2.01 6.53 -10.95
CA ILE A 43 -1.70 5.71 -9.75
C ILE A 43 -2.86 5.52 -8.77
N ASN A 44 -3.95 6.27 -8.88
CA ASN A 44 -5.09 6.18 -7.97
C ASN A 44 -6.31 5.58 -8.67
N GLN A 45 -6.76 4.40 -8.22
CA GLN A 45 -7.91 3.67 -8.80
C GLN A 45 -7.79 3.47 -10.33
N SER A 46 -6.55 3.35 -10.82
CA SER A 46 -6.27 3.24 -12.25
C SER A 46 -6.20 1.77 -12.70
N PRO A 47 -6.42 1.49 -14.00
CA PRO A 47 -6.18 0.16 -14.56
C PRO A 47 -4.76 -0.35 -14.35
N LEU A 48 -3.79 0.57 -14.33
CA LEU A 48 -2.37 0.29 -14.10
C LEU A 48 -2.18 -0.25 -12.67
N LEU A 49 -2.69 0.46 -11.65
CA LEU A 49 -2.62 0.02 -10.25
C LEU A 49 -3.34 -1.31 -10.04
N HIS A 50 -4.57 -1.46 -10.55
CA HIS A 50 -5.33 -2.70 -10.38
C HIS A 50 -4.65 -3.92 -10.99
N THR A 51 -3.92 -3.76 -12.09
CA THR A 51 -3.17 -4.87 -12.69
C THR A 51 -1.99 -5.29 -11.80
N PHE A 52 -1.37 -4.34 -11.13
CA PHE A 52 -0.30 -4.62 -10.17
C PHE A 52 -0.83 -5.27 -8.88
N GLU A 53 -1.95 -4.78 -8.33
CA GLU A 53 -2.55 -5.34 -7.12
C GLU A 53 -3.04 -6.79 -7.31
N ARG A 54 -3.43 -7.18 -8.53
CA ARG A 54 -3.76 -8.57 -8.85
C ARG A 54 -2.54 -9.48 -8.98
N GLY A 55 -1.32 -8.91 -9.02
CA GLY A 55 -0.08 -9.66 -9.23
C GLY A 55 0.15 -10.09 -10.68
N ASP A 56 -0.57 -9.50 -11.64
CA ASP A 56 -0.40 -9.86 -13.07
C ASP A 56 0.88 -9.29 -13.68
N TRP A 57 1.45 -8.27 -13.04
CA TRP A 57 2.77 -7.73 -13.35
C TRP A 57 3.70 -7.89 -12.15
N SER A 58 4.97 -8.15 -12.45
CA SER A 58 6.03 -7.99 -11.47
C SER A 58 6.19 -6.50 -11.09
N GLU A 59 6.83 -6.26 -9.94
CA GLU A 59 7.16 -4.89 -9.49
C GLU A 59 7.90 -4.10 -10.58
N ALA A 60 8.94 -4.71 -11.18
CA ALA A 60 9.71 -4.07 -12.25
C ALA A 60 8.87 -3.75 -13.50
N GLN A 61 7.92 -4.62 -13.87
CA GLN A 61 7.02 -4.38 -15.00
C GLN A 61 6.06 -3.22 -14.72
N PHE A 62 5.48 -3.17 -13.52
CA PHE A 62 4.62 -2.07 -13.10
C PHE A 62 5.35 -0.73 -13.18
N PHE A 63 6.53 -0.61 -12.56
CA PHE A 63 7.28 0.65 -12.57
C PHE A 63 7.78 1.02 -13.95
N GLN A 64 8.15 0.06 -14.80
CA GLN A 64 8.47 0.36 -16.20
C GLN A 64 7.28 0.97 -16.95
N LYS A 65 6.06 0.41 -16.77
CA LYS A 65 4.85 0.93 -17.41
C LYS A 65 4.49 2.32 -16.87
N LEU A 66 4.56 2.49 -15.56
CA LEU A 66 4.33 3.77 -14.91
C LEU A 66 5.32 4.84 -15.40
N SER A 67 6.61 4.50 -15.53
CA SER A 67 7.62 5.41 -16.08
C SER A 67 7.31 5.86 -17.51
N VAL A 68 6.80 4.95 -18.35
CA VAL A 68 6.42 5.30 -19.72
C VAL A 68 5.18 6.20 -19.74
N GLU A 69 4.15 5.86 -18.96
CA GLU A 69 2.89 6.60 -18.92
C GLU A 69 3.04 8.01 -18.34
N CYS A 70 3.73 8.10 -17.21
CA CYS A 70 3.98 9.34 -16.48
C CYS A 70 5.26 10.07 -16.93
N ARG A 71 6.01 9.55 -17.91
CA ARG A 71 7.30 10.12 -18.36
C ARG A 71 8.29 10.35 -17.20
N LEU A 72 8.44 9.36 -16.34
CA LEU A 72 9.29 9.44 -15.15
C LEU A 72 10.75 9.10 -15.50
N GLU A 73 11.67 9.96 -15.10
CA GLU A 73 13.12 9.79 -15.22
C GLU A 73 13.76 9.60 -13.84
N ALA A 74 13.71 8.36 -13.33
CA ALA A 74 14.28 7.98 -12.03
C ALA A 74 14.66 6.49 -11.99
N SER A 75 15.45 6.11 -10.99
CA SER A 75 15.74 4.70 -10.71
C SER A 75 14.54 3.98 -10.11
N LEU A 76 14.50 2.65 -10.25
CA LEU A 76 13.42 1.82 -9.67
C LEU A 76 13.28 2.05 -8.15
N GLU A 77 14.39 2.20 -7.43
CA GLU A 77 14.37 2.41 -5.98
C GLU A 77 13.78 3.77 -5.59
N GLU A 78 14.08 4.83 -6.34
CA GLU A 78 13.47 6.15 -6.14
C GLU A 78 11.96 6.12 -6.39
N LEU A 79 11.53 5.42 -7.45
CA LEU A 79 10.12 5.26 -7.79
C LEU A 79 9.37 4.47 -6.74
N LYS A 80 9.93 3.34 -6.28
CA LYS A 80 9.34 2.51 -5.21
C LYS A 80 9.16 3.32 -3.93
N LYS A 81 10.19 4.07 -3.54
CA LYS A 81 10.15 4.91 -2.36
C LYS A 81 9.06 5.97 -2.46
N GLY A 82 9.05 6.73 -3.56
CA GLY A 82 8.05 7.78 -3.79
C GLY A 82 6.62 7.23 -3.86
N PHE A 83 6.44 6.03 -4.40
CA PHE A 83 5.14 5.39 -4.51
C PHE A 83 4.60 4.83 -3.17
N ALA A 84 5.47 4.28 -2.31
CA ALA A 84 5.04 3.51 -1.14
C ALA A 84 4.85 4.35 0.13
N GLU A 85 5.47 5.53 0.24
CA GLU A 85 5.45 6.40 1.42
C GLU A 85 4.12 7.19 1.58
N ILE A 86 2.99 6.50 1.46
CA ILE A 86 1.64 7.10 1.49
C ILE A 86 0.82 6.79 2.74
N PHE A 87 1.31 5.90 3.61
CA PHE A 87 0.50 5.30 4.68
C PHE A 87 0.66 6.00 6.03
N THR A 88 -0.43 6.08 6.79
CA THR A 88 -0.42 6.48 8.21
C THR A 88 -1.27 5.52 9.04
N PRO A 89 -0.94 5.24 10.32
CA PRO A 89 -1.70 4.29 11.12
C PRO A 89 -3.06 4.86 11.52
N VAL A 90 -4.08 3.98 11.61
CA VAL A 90 -5.36 4.28 12.27
C VAL A 90 -5.26 3.80 13.73
N PRO A 91 -4.92 4.68 14.71
CA PRO A 91 -4.45 4.21 16.01
C PRO A 91 -5.49 3.43 16.80
N SER A 92 -6.78 3.77 16.64
CA SER A 92 -7.89 3.07 17.28
C SER A 92 -8.01 1.61 16.81
N MET A 93 -7.87 1.37 15.51
CA MET A 93 -8.00 0.04 14.91
C MET A 93 -6.74 -0.80 15.14
N VAL A 94 -5.56 -0.17 15.10
CA VAL A 94 -4.31 -0.83 15.50
C VAL A 94 -4.38 -1.28 16.96
N GLY A 95 -4.78 -0.40 17.88
CA GLY A 95 -4.94 -0.75 19.29
C GLY A 95 -6.01 -1.83 19.52
N PHE A 96 -7.10 -1.81 18.74
CA PHE A 96 -8.09 -2.89 18.79
C PHE A 96 -7.50 -4.24 18.35
N MET A 97 -6.77 -4.28 17.23
CA MET A 97 -6.10 -5.49 16.76
C MET A 97 -5.10 -6.02 17.80
N GLU A 98 -4.30 -5.15 18.42
CA GLU A 98 -3.35 -5.51 19.48
C GLU A 98 -4.08 -6.09 20.70
N SER A 99 -5.19 -5.48 21.13
CA SER A 99 -6.00 -6.01 22.24
C SER A 99 -6.56 -7.42 21.97
N LEU A 100 -6.85 -7.75 20.71
CA LEU A 100 -7.29 -9.10 20.33
C LEU A 100 -6.14 -10.10 20.43
N LYS A 101 -4.95 -9.72 19.95
CA LYS A 101 -3.73 -10.53 20.06
C LYS A 101 -3.40 -10.81 21.53
N GLU A 102 -3.45 -9.81 22.41
CA GLU A 102 -3.24 -9.94 23.86
C GLU A 102 -4.21 -10.91 24.53
N ARG A 103 -5.45 -10.97 24.04
CA ARG A 103 -6.51 -11.89 24.50
C ARG A 103 -6.40 -13.29 23.92
N GLY A 104 -5.38 -13.57 23.12
CA GLY A 104 -5.17 -14.85 22.45
C GLY A 104 -6.17 -15.13 21.31
N ILE A 105 -6.81 -14.09 20.77
CA ILE A 105 -7.70 -14.21 19.61
C ILE A 105 -6.84 -14.13 18.33
N PRO A 106 -6.85 -15.16 17.47
CA PRO A 106 -6.12 -15.12 16.22
C PRO A 106 -6.62 -14.00 15.30
N VAL A 107 -5.68 -13.23 14.75
CA VAL A 107 -5.96 -12.16 13.78
C VAL A 107 -5.26 -12.43 12.46
N MET A 108 -5.87 -12.01 11.36
CA MET A 108 -5.28 -12.03 10.01
C MET A 108 -5.54 -10.70 9.32
N VAL A 109 -4.69 -10.36 8.35
CA VAL A 109 -4.93 -9.25 7.42
C VAL A 109 -5.26 -9.83 6.04
N PHE A 110 -6.30 -9.31 5.41
CA PHE A 110 -6.70 -9.66 4.06
C PHE A 110 -7.08 -8.38 3.30
N SER A 111 -6.23 -7.97 2.37
CA SER A 111 -6.35 -6.70 1.65
C SER A 111 -5.87 -6.88 0.21
N ASN A 112 -6.50 -6.15 -0.72
CA ASN A 112 -5.87 -5.87 -1.99
C ASN A 112 -4.64 -4.98 -1.71
N THR A 113 -3.50 -5.34 -2.28
CA THR A 113 -2.23 -4.63 -2.07
C THR A 113 -1.24 -5.07 -3.16
N ASN A 114 -0.04 -4.51 -3.14
CA ASN A 114 1.06 -4.89 -4.01
C ASN A 114 2.34 -5.09 -3.20
N VAL A 115 3.34 -5.76 -3.80
CA VAL A 115 4.59 -6.10 -3.11
C VAL A 115 5.33 -4.86 -2.58
N THR A 116 5.32 -3.76 -3.32
CA THR A 116 5.98 -2.51 -2.93
C THR A 116 5.37 -1.92 -1.66
N ALA A 117 4.04 -1.86 -1.60
CA ALA A 117 3.32 -1.42 -0.41
C ALA A 117 3.54 -2.36 0.78
N VAL A 118 3.48 -3.68 0.56
CA VAL A 118 3.72 -4.68 1.62
C VAL A 118 5.11 -4.56 2.23
N ASP A 119 6.15 -4.41 1.39
CA ASP A 119 7.52 -4.31 1.85
C ASP A 119 7.74 -3.03 2.66
N TYR A 120 7.21 -1.90 2.18
CA TYR A 120 7.24 -0.65 2.93
C TYR A 120 6.51 -0.78 4.27
N ILE A 121 5.29 -1.30 4.26
CA ILE A 121 4.45 -1.39 5.45
C ILE A 121 5.10 -2.30 6.51
N ARG A 122 5.66 -3.43 6.10
CA ARG A 122 6.36 -4.35 7.01
C ARG A 122 7.58 -3.70 7.65
N ALA A 123 8.29 -2.85 6.91
CA ALA A 123 9.45 -2.12 7.44
C ALA A 123 9.04 -0.95 8.36
N ALA A 124 7.94 -0.26 8.04
CA ALA A 124 7.54 0.98 8.73
C ALA A 124 6.61 0.76 9.93
N PHE A 125 5.80 -0.30 9.93
CA PHE A 125 4.72 -0.50 10.91
C PHE A 125 4.86 -1.84 11.66
N PRO A 126 5.41 -1.84 12.89
CA PRO A 126 5.66 -3.05 13.68
C PRO A 126 4.42 -3.93 13.94
N PHE A 127 3.22 -3.36 13.94
CA PHE A 127 1.99 -4.12 14.17
C PHE A 127 1.66 -5.12 13.03
N PHE A 128 2.23 -4.87 11.84
CA PHE A 128 2.05 -5.65 10.61
C PHE A 128 3.12 -6.74 10.42
N ALA A 129 4.12 -6.80 11.31
CA ALA A 129 5.18 -7.81 11.30
C ALA A 129 4.71 -9.20 11.77
#